data_AF-A0A0F8YRZ7-F1
#
_entry.id   AF-A0A0F8YRZ7-F1
#
_cell.length_a   1.000
_cell.length_b   1.000
_cell.length_c   1.000
_cell.angle_alpha   90.00
_cell.angle_beta   90.00
_cell.angle_gamma   90.00
#
_symmetry.space_group_name_H-M   'P 1'
#
loop_
_entity.id
_entity.type
_entity.pdbx_description
1 polymer ?
#
loop_
_entity_poly.entity_id
_entity_poly.type
_entity_poly.pdbx_seq_one_letter_code
_entity_poly.pdbx_strand_id
1 'polypeptide(L)' 'MAREKIMLTSEQKTKLEGLTDDIEWLGTEIQRAEYVGIDVADLKARFEKMKTVRIRMLEEYGQ' A
#
# COMPACT_ATOMS: atom_id res chain seq x y z
N MET A 1 -7.40 -8.53 -30.61
CA MET A 1 -6.48 -7.38 -30.51
C MET A 1 -5.77 -7.48 -29.17
N ALA A 2 -4.44 -7.49 -29.14
CA ALA A 2 -3.70 -7.45 -27.88
C ALA A 2 -3.94 -6.07 -27.25
N ARG A 3 -4.48 -6.01 -26.03
CA ARG A 3 -4.56 -4.74 -25.28
C ARG A 3 -3.13 -4.36 -24.90
N GLU A 4 -2.71 -3.15 -25.22
CA GLU A 4 -1.45 -2.61 -24.70
C GLU A 4 -1.47 -2.69 -23.17
N LYS A 5 -0.36 -3.14 -22.58
CA LYS A 5 -0.22 -3.14 -21.12
C LYS A 5 -0.13 -1.69 -20.66
N ILE A 6 -1.03 -1.30 -19.77
CA ILE A 6 -0.95 -0.03 -19.06
C ILE A 6 0.28 -0.12 -18.16
N MET A 7 1.22 0.81 -18.25
CA MET A 7 2.39 0.88 -17.37
C MET A 7 2.32 2.13 -16.52
N LEU A 8 2.93 2.09 -15.34
CA LEU A 8 3.12 3.28 -14.51
C LEU A 8 4.08 4.23 -15.21
N THR A 9 3.78 5.52 -15.13
CA THR A 9 4.79 6.53 -15.43
C THR A 9 5.87 6.51 -14.35
N SER A 10 7.08 6.96 -14.66
CA SER A 10 8.17 7.06 -13.68
C SER A 10 7.76 7.88 -12.45
N GLU A 11 6.99 8.95 -12.64
CA GLU A 11 6.47 9.77 -11.54
C GLU A 11 5.51 8.98 -10.63
N GLN A 12 4.59 8.20 -11.22
CA GLN A 12 3.66 7.37 -10.46
C GLN A 12 4.40 6.28 -9.68
N LYS A 13 5.43 5.67 -10.29
CA LYS A 13 6.29 4.70 -9.63
C LYS A 13 7.02 5.31 -8.44
N THR A 14 7.69 6.45 -8.62
CA THR A 14 8.38 7.16 -7.53
C THR A 14 7.41 7.54 -6.40
N LYS A 15 6.20 8.01 -6.72
CA LYS A 15 5.17 8.32 -5.71
C LYS A 15 4.76 7.09 -4.92
N LEU A 16 4.52 5.96 -5.59
CA LEU A 16 4.17 4.71 -4.91
C LEU A 16 5.34 4.20 -4.06
N GLU A 17 6.56 4.19 -4.57
CA GLU A 17 7.76 3.78 -3.84
C GLU A 17 8.00 4.67 -2.61
N GLY A 18 7.75 5.98 -2.72
CA GLY A 18 7.89 6.95 -1.63
C GLY A 18 6.92 6.74 -0.45
N LEU A 19 5.82 6.01 -0.63
CA LEU A 19 4.88 5.69 0.46
C LEU A 19 5.40 4.62 1.44
N THR A 20 6.61 4.08 1.24
CA THR A 20 7.12 2.97 2.06
C THR A 20 7.18 3.34 3.54
N ASP A 21 7.80 4.48 3.86
CA ASP A 21 8.00 4.93 5.24
C ASP A 21 6.65 5.21 5.93
N ASP A 22 5.71 5.85 5.23
CA ASP A 22 4.37 6.12 5.73
C ASP A 22 3.60 4.83 6.04
N ILE A 23 3.72 3.82 5.18
CA ILE A 23 3.08 2.51 5.37
C ILE A 23 3.68 1.80 6.58
N GLU A 24 5.00 1.82 6.74
CA GLU A 24 5.67 1.20 7.89
C GLU A 24 5.28 1.89 9.21
N TRP A 25 5.23 3.22 9.20
CA TRP A 25 4.80 4.01 10.34
C TRP A 25 3.33 3.70 10.70
N LEU A 26 2.41 3.76 9.73
CA LEU A 26 1.00 3.45 9.95
C LEU A 26 0.78 2.02 10.47
N GLY A 27 1.53 1.04 9.96
CA GLY A 27 1.49 -0.34 10.45
C GLY A 27 1.87 -0.43 11.92
N THR A 28 2.91 0.30 12.33
CA THR A 28 3.36 0.38 13.73
C THR A 28 2.30 1.03 14.62
N GLU A 29 1.67 2.11 14.18
CA GLU A 29 0.64 2.80 14.96
C GLU A 29 -0.64 1.95 15.12
N ILE A 30 -1.04 1.21 14.08
CA ILE A 30 -2.15 0.24 14.17
C ILE A 30 -1.83 -0.84 15.22
N GLN A 31 -0.61 -1.37 15.23
CA GLN A 31 -0.18 -2.35 16.25
C GLN A 31 -0.18 -1.77 17.66
N ARG A 32 0.28 -0.53 17.84
CA ARG A 32 0.24 0.16 19.13
C ARG A 32 -1.20 0.37 19.63
N ALA A 33 -2.09 0.77 18.73
CA ALA A 33 -3.51 0.93 19.04
C ALA A 33 -4.16 -0.40 19.46
N GLU A 34 -3.88 -1.49 18.73
CA GLU A 34 -4.32 -2.84 19.07
C GLU A 34 -3.79 -3.28 20.45
N TYR A 35 -2.53 -2.96 20.77
CA TYR A 35 -1.91 -3.29 22.06
C TYR A 35 -2.57 -2.60 23.27
N VAL A 36 -3.01 -1.34 23.10
CA VAL A 36 -3.71 -0.61 24.17
C VAL A 36 -5.22 -0.90 24.22
N GLY A 37 -5.70 -1.86 23.42
CA GLY A 37 -7.09 -2.33 23.42
C GLY A 37 -8.05 -1.46 22.62
N ILE A 38 -7.56 -0.64 21.69
CA ILE A 38 -8.42 0.08 20.73
C ILE A 38 -8.85 -0.91 19.65
N ASP A 39 -10.16 -0.95 19.36
CA ASP A 39 -10.66 -1.70 18.21
C ASP A 39 -10.24 -1.03 16.91
N VAL A 40 -9.32 -1.68 16.20
CA VAL A 40 -8.77 -1.25 14.92
C VAL A 40 -9.04 -2.26 13.81
N ALA A 41 -9.95 -3.22 13.99
CA ALA A 41 -10.15 -4.32 13.05
C ALA A 41 -10.45 -3.82 11.62
N ASP A 42 -11.41 -2.90 11.49
CA ASP A 42 -11.78 -2.31 10.20
C ASP A 42 -10.64 -1.48 9.60
N LEU A 43 -9.92 -0.73 10.43
CA LEU A 43 -8.78 0.09 10.00
C LEU A 43 -7.65 -0.79 9.45
N LYS A 44 -7.30 -1.84 10.19
CA LYS A 44 -6.29 -2.84 9.81
C LYS A 44 -6.65 -3.54 8.50
N ALA A 45 -7.91 -3.94 8.34
CA ALA A 45 -8.38 -4.56 7.10
C ALA A 45 -8.26 -3.62 5.89
N ARG A 46 -8.63 -2.34 6.04
CA ARG A 46 -8.48 -1.33 4.97
C ARG A 46 -7.02 -1.05 4.65
N PHE A 47 -6.19 -0.93 5.69
CA PHE A 47 -4.75 -0.71 5.55
C PHE A 47 -4.07 -1.84 4.77
N GLU A 48 -4.30 -3.10 5.15
CA GLU A 48 -3.72 -4.26 4.46
C GLU A 48 -4.19 -4.37 3.01
N LYS A 49 -5.47 -4.04 2.74
CA LYS A 49 -5.98 -3.97 1.37
C LYS A 49 -5.23 -2.92 0.54
N MET A 50 -5.03 -1.71 1.06
CA MET A 50 -4.31 -0.64 0.35
C MET A 50 -2.85 -1.00 0.11
N LYS A 51 -2.17 -1.56 1.13
CA LYS A 51 -0.80 -2.06 1.03
C LYS A 51 -0.66 -3.11 -0.06
N THR A 52 -1.59 -4.07 -0.10
CA THR A 52 -1.61 -5.12 -1.14
C THR A 52 -1.81 -4.54 -2.54
N VAL A 53 -2.71 -3.57 -2.70
CA VAL A 53 -2.94 -2.90 -4.00
C VAL A 53 -1.66 -2.20 -4.47
N ARG A 54 -0.98 -1.45 -3.59
CA ARG A 54 0.29 -0.80 -3.92
C ARG A 54 1.35 -1.81 -4.40
N ILE A 55 1.52 -2.91 -3.68
CA ILE A 55 2.50 -3.95 -4.01
C ILE A 55 2.21 -4.49 -5.42
N ARG A 56 0.95 -4.88 -5.68
CA ARG A 56 0.55 -5.36 -7.01
C ARG A 56 0.73 -4.31 -8.09
N MET A 57 0.47 -3.04 -7.80
CA MET A 57 0.67 -1.97 -8.77
C MET A 57 2.14 -1.85 -9.19
N LEU A 58 3.05 -1.93 -8.22
CA LEU A 58 4.50 -1.88 -8.48
C LEU A 58 4.99 -3.14 -9.20
N GLU A 59 4.49 -4.32 -8.84
CA GLU A 59 4.87 -5.60 -9.46
C GLU A 59 4.36 -5.74 -10.90
N GLU A 60 3.08 -5.43 -11.15
CA GLU A 60 2.41 -5.67 -12.43
C GLU A 60 2.66 -4.55 -13.45
N TYR A 61 2.76 -3.30 -12.97
CA TYR A 61 2.78 -2.12 -13.82
C TYR A 61 4.04 -1.25 -13.67
N GLY A 62 4.95 -1.59 -12.76
CA GLY A 62 6.18 -0.82 -12.51
C GLY A 62 7.43 -1.28 -13.27
N GLN A 63 7.31 -2.30 -14.14
CA GLN A 63 8.42 -2.87 -14.92
C GLN A 63 8.78 -2.07 -16.16
#